data_AF-A0A9X8R4Y2-F1
#
_entry.id   AF-A0A9X8R4Y2-F1
#
_cell.length_a   1.000
_cell.length_b   1.000
_cell.length_c   1.000
_cell.angle_alpha   90.00
_cell.angle_beta   90.00
_cell.angle_gamma   90.00
#
_symmetry.space_group_name_H-M   'P 1'
#
loop_
_entity.id
_entity.type
_entity.pdbx_description
1 polymer ?
#
loop_
_entity_poly.entity_id
_entity_poly.type
_entity_poly.pdbx_seq_one_letter_code
_entity_poly.pdbx_strand_id
1 'polypeptide(L)'
;MEKAHRTAYIYPIFLAVWIATPFMGDRVPVWGQWLYWVALIAVSVLGFVIAVRDKRPLLGILSVLTLFAWPITLVVALSSGPFA
;
A
#
# COMPACT_ATOMS: atom_id res chain seq x y z
N MET A 1 -19.24 -18.37 1.94
CA MET A 1 -17.76 -18.40 1.82
C MET A 1 -17.25 -17.76 0.52
N GLU A 2 -18.04 -17.71 -0.55
CA GLU A 2 -17.65 -17.19 -1.87
C GLU A 2 -17.19 -15.71 -1.90
N LYS A 3 -17.87 -14.80 -1.17
CA LYS A 3 -17.47 -13.39 -1.07
C LYS A 3 -16.07 -13.19 -0.46
N ALA A 4 -15.69 -14.02 0.52
CA ALA A 4 -14.40 -13.87 1.20
C ALA A 4 -13.22 -14.23 0.29
N HIS A 5 -13.40 -15.22 -0.58
CA HIS A 5 -12.42 -15.58 -1.61
C HIS A 5 -12.30 -14.48 -2.66
N ARG A 6 -13.43 -13.87 -3.04
CA ARG A 6 -13.42 -12.75 -4.00
C ARG A 6 -12.62 -11.58 -3.44
N THR A 7 -12.76 -11.19 -2.19
CA THR A 7 -11.97 -10.06 -1.64
C THR A 7 -10.48 -10.40 -1.42
N ALA A 8 -10.10 -11.68 -1.44
CA ALA A 8 -8.73 -12.10 -1.14
C ALA A 8 -7.70 -11.62 -2.19
N TYR A 9 -8.11 -11.33 -3.42
CA TYR A 9 -7.19 -10.82 -4.46
C TYR A 9 -6.57 -9.46 -4.10
N ILE A 10 -7.15 -8.70 -3.16
CA ILE A 10 -6.65 -7.36 -2.84
C ILE A 10 -5.38 -7.40 -1.98
N TYR A 11 -5.18 -8.46 -1.19
CA TYR A 11 -4.02 -8.58 -0.30
C TYR A 11 -2.69 -8.68 -1.07
N PRO A 12 -2.56 -9.51 -2.13
CA PRO A 12 -1.38 -9.50 -2.98
C PRO A 12 -1.08 -8.13 -3.60
N ILE A 13 -2.13 -7.35 -3.92
CA ILE A 13 -1.97 -6.02 -4.51
C ILE A 13 -1.42 -5.03 -3.46
N PHE A 14 -1.95 -5.06 -2.23
CA PHE A 14 -1.37 -4.33 -1.12
C PHE A 14 0.10 -4.69 -0.90
N LEU A 15 0.41 -5.98 -0.87
CA LEU A 15 1.78 -6.46 -0.70
C LEU A 15 2.70 -5.96 -1.81
N ALA A 16 2.24 -5.96 -3.07
CA ALA A 16 3.01 -5.46 -4.19
C ALA A 16 3.35 -3.96 -4.05
N VAL A 17 2.40 -3.14 -3.58
CA VAL A 17 2.66 -1.71 -3.28
C VAL A 17 3.75 -1.60 -2.22
N TRP A 18 3.62 -2.32 -1.11
CA TRP A 18 4.59 -2.27 -0.01
C TRP A 18 6.00 -2.75 -0.40
N ILE A 19 6.11 -3.79 -1.23
CA ILE A 19 7.39 -4.26 -1.76
C ILE A 19 7.98 -3.21 -2.70
N ALA A 20 7.18 -2.55 -3.52
CA ALA A 20 7.65 -1.55 -4.47
C ALA A 20 8.11 -0.25 -3.79
N THR A 21 7.45 0.18 -2.70
CA THR A 21 7.70 1.43 -1.98
C THR A 21 9.18 1.76 -1.72
N PRO A 22 10.01 0.87 -1.12
CA PRO A 22 11.41 1.19 -0.82
C PRO A 22 12.28 1.41 -2.07
N PHE A 23 11.84 0.95 -3.23
CA PHE A 23 12.56 1.12 -4.50
C PHE A 23 12.15 2.40 -5.24
N MET A 24 11.10 3.09 -4.78
CA MET A 24 10.64 4.34 -5.37
C MET A 24 11.52 5.51 -4.92
N GLY A 25 12.45 5.91 -5.79
CA GLY A 25 13.37 7.03 -5.58
C GLY A 25 13.96 7.55 -6.90
N ASP A 26 15.07 8.28 -6.81
CA ASP A 26 15.65 9.04 -7.93
C ASP A 26 16.05 8.19 -9.15
N ARG A 27 16.19 6.88 -8.97
CA ARG A 27 16.59 5.94 -10.04
C ARG A 27 15.41 5.41 -10.84
N VAL A 28 14.17 5.69 -10.43
CA VAL A 28 12.95 5.21 -11.12
C VAL A 28 12.51 6.23 -12.17
N PRO A 29 12.23 5.81 -13.43
CA PRO A 29 11.69 6.71 -14.44
C PRO A 29 10.40 7.39 -13.97
N VAL A 30 10.21 8.66 -14.35
CA VAL A 30 9.07 9.49 -13.92
C VAL A 30 7.72 8.82 -14.20
N TRP A 31 7.56 8.16 -15.35
CA TRP A 31 6.32 7.44 -15.68
C TRP A 31 6.05 6.28 -14.71
N GLY A 32 7.10 5.60 -14.23
CA GLY A 32 7.00 4.52 -13.25
C GLY A 32 6.60 5.05 -11.86
N GLN A 33 7.12 6.22 -11.48
CA GLN A 33 6.70 6.89 -10.25
C GLN A 33 5.22 7.30 -10.30
N TRP A 34 4.75 7.87 -11.42
CA TRP A 34 3.32 8.19 -11.60
C TRP A 34 2.44 6.95 -11.51
N LEU A 35 2.83 5.86 -12.18
CA LEU A 35 2.09 4.60 -12.13
C LEU A 35 2.00 4.06 -10.70
N TYR A 36 3.10 4.11 -9.94
CA TYR A 36 3.12 3.74 -8.54
C TYR A 36 2.18 4.60 -7.70
N TRP A 37 2.21 5.94 -7.85
CA TRP A 37 1.32 6.83 -7.11
C TRP A 37 -0.15 6.58 -7.41
N VAL A 38 -0.50 6.38 -8.68
CA VAL A 38 -1.85 6.02 -9.10
C VAL A 38 -2.27 4.68 -8.48
N ALA A 39 -1.41 3.67 -8.53
CA ALA A 39 -1.67 2.36 -7.94
C ALA A 39 -1.86 2.46 -6.41
N LEU A 40 -1.00 3.18 -5.72
CA LEU A 40 -1.08 3.40 -4.27
C LEU A 40 -2.42 4.02 -3.87
N ILE A 41 -2.84 5.09 -4.56
CA ILE A 41 -4.13 5.75 -4.28
C ILE A 41 -5.29 4.82 -4.62
N ALA A 42 -5.30 4.22 -5.81
CA ALA A 42 -6.39 3.35 -6.26
C ALA A 42 -6.61 2.15 -5.33
N VAL A 43 -5.53 1.50 -4.92
CA VAL A 43 -5.56 0.32 -4.04
C VAL A 43 -6.01 0.70 -2.64
N SER A 44 -5.55 1.84 -2.11
CA SER A 44 -5.97 2.35 -0.80
C SER A 44 -7.46 2.70 -0.79
N VAL A 45 -7.96 3.38 -1.83
CA VAL A 45 -9.39 3.71 -1.94
C VAL A 45 -10.23 2.44 -2.10
N LEU A 46 -9.83 1.53 -3.00
CA LEU A 46 -10.57 0.29 -3.24
C LEU A 46 -10.64 -0.57 -1.97
N GLY A 47 -9.51 -0.73 -1.27
CA GLY A 47 -9.45 -1.48 -0.02
C GLY A 47 -10.31 -0.84 1.07
N PHE A 48 -10.34 0.49 1.17
CA PHE A 48 -11.16 1.20 2.14
C PHE A 48 -12.66 1.05 1.83
N VAL A 49 -13.05 1.19 0.57
CA VAL A 49 -14.45 1.00 0.13
C VAL A 49 -14.92 -0.42 0.46
N ILE A 50 -14.09 -1.42 0.18
CA ILE A 50 -14.37 -2.82 0.52
C ILE A 50 -14.45 -3.00 2.04
N ALA A 51 -13.54 -2.39 2.80
CA ALA A 51 -13.54 -2.46 4.26
C ALA A 51 -14.84 -1.95 4.88
N VAL A 52 -15.35 -0.82 4.38
CA VAL A 52 -16.63 -0.23 4.81
C VAL A 52 -17.80 -1.12 4.41
N ARG A 53 -17.84 -1.58 3.15
CA ARG A 53 -18.95 -2.39 2.62
C ARG A 53 -19.06 -3.76 3.31
N ASP A 54 -17.93 -4.42 3.54
CA ASP A 54 -17.88 -5.77 4.10
C ASP A 54 -17.69 -5.77 5.63
N LYS A 55 -17.67 -4.60 6.28
CA LYS A 55 -17.40 -4.42 7.72
C LYS A 55 -16.10 -5.09 8.18
N ARG A 56 -15.04 -4.94 7.39
CA ARG A 56 -13.71 -5.53 7.62
C ARG A 56 -12.73 -4.46 8.10
N PRO A 57 -12.67 -4.16 9.41
CA PRO A 57 -11.85 -3.06 9.92
C PRO A 57 -10.36 -3.23 9.61
N LEU A 58 -9.84 -4.47 9.59
CA LEU A 58 -8.45 -4.76 9.23
C LEU A 58 -8.08 -4.31 7.82
N LEU A 59 -8.99 -4.47 6.84
CA LEU A 59 -8.76 -3.96 5.48
C LEU A 59 -8.73 -2.43 5.47
N GLY A 60 -9.55 -1.79 6.29
CA GLY A 60 -9.55 -0.33 6.44
C GLY A 60 -8.22 0.17 6.98
N ILE A 61 -7.71 -0.47 8.04
CA ILE A 61 -6.39 -0.18 8.61
C ILE A 61 -5.29 -0.37 7.57
N LEU A 62 -5.26 -1.51 6.86
CA LEU A 62 -4.29 -1.77 5.80
C LEU A 62 -4.35 -0.71 4.69
N SER A 63 -5.55 -0.26 4.34
CA SER A 63 -5.75 0.78 3.32
C SER A 63 -5.17 2.12 3.77
N VAL A 64 -5.42 2.52 5.01
CA VAL A 64 -4.85 3.75 5.60
C VAL A 64 -3.33 3.63 5.68
N LEU A 65 -2.80 2.51 6.19
CA LEU A 65 -1.35 2.29 6.25
C LEU A 65 -0.71 2.35 4.87
N THR A 66 -1.36 1.81 3.84
CA THR A 66 -0.85 1.82 2.46
C THR A 66 -0.85 3.21 1.86
N LEU A 67 -1.84 4.05 2.18
CA LEU A 67 -1.84 5.46 1.78
C LEU A 67 -0.59 6.20 2.31
N PHE A 68 -0.14 5.81 3.50
CA PHE A 68 1.08 6.32 4.14
C PHE A 68 2.30 5.42 3.93
N ALA A 69 2.29 4.51 2.95
CA ALA A 69 3.39 3.55 2.77
C ALA A 69 4.74 4.25 2.63
N TRP A 70 4.81 5.30 1.80
CA TRP A 70 6.06 6.03 1.55
C TRP A 70 6.66 6.68 2.82
N PRO A 71 5.93 7.54 3.57
CA PRO A 71 6.48 8.11 4.81
C PRO A 71 6.78 7.05 5.88
N ILE A 72 6.01 5.94 5.93
CA ILE A 72 6.31 4.84 6.86
C ILE A 72 7.63 4.17 6.50
N THR A 73 7.83 3.81 5.22
CA THR A 73 9.09 3.22 4.76
C THR A 73 10.27 4.16 5.00
N LEU A 74 10.09 5.46 4.80
CA LEU A 74 11.11 6.46 5.12
C LEU A 74 11.47 6.48 6.61
N VAL A 75 10.48 6.54 7.50
CA VAL A 75 10.71 6.52 8.96
C VAL A 75 11.44 5.25 9.38
N VAL A 76 11.02 4.09 8.86
CA VAL A 76 11.67 2.80 9.15
C VAL A 76 13.12 2.79 8.68
N ALA A 77 13.41 3.29 7.47
CA ALA A 77 14.77 3.38 6.94
C ALA A 77 15.64 4.31 7.80
N LEU A 78 15.11 5.45 8.25
CA LEU A 78 15.81 6.38 9.11
C LEU A 78 16.07 5.80 10.52
N SER A 79 15.13 5.02 11.07
CA SER A 79 15.29 4.41 12.41
C SER A 79 16.17 3.16 12.41
N SER A 80 16.38 2.53 11.25
CA SER A 80 17.17 1.29 11.12
C SER A 80 18.56 1.51 10.52
N GLY A 81 18.87 2.73 10.06
CA GLY A 81 20.18 3.11 9.57
C GLY A 81 21.19 3.33 10.71
N PRO A 82 22.52 3.29 10.42
CA PRO A 82 23.59 3.42 11.40
C PRO A 82 23.76 4.82 12.02
N PHE A 83 22.79 5.73 11.82
CA PHE A 83 22.80 7.10 12.33
C PHE A 83 21.77 7.33 13.45
N ALA A 84 21.18 6.25 13.99
CA ALA A 84 20.37 6.26 15.22
C ALA A 84 21.26 6.04 16.46
#